data_AF-A0A318T8B8-F1
#
_entry.id   AF-A0A318T8B8-F1
#
_cell.length_a   1.000
_cell.length_b   1.000
_cell.length_c   1.000
_cell.angle_alpha   90.00
_cell.angle_beta   90.00
_cell.angle_gamma   90.00
#
_symmetry.space_group_name_H-M   'P 1'
#
loop_
_entity.id
_entity.type
_entity.pdbx_description
1 polymer ?
#
loop_
_entity_poly.entity_id
_entity_poly.type
_entity_poly.pdbx_seq_one_letter_code
_entity_poly.pdbx_strand_id
1 'polypeptide(L)' 'MTKLTKSMRACLEYHKYSEHQPGYRFSRKTIERATELGYLTSDPGGFDITSDAGLAALAEGGTNADA' A
#
# COMPACT_ATOMS: atom_id res chain seq x y z
N MET A 1 14.94 -8.71 -2.53
CA MET A 1 13.74 -7.85 -2.62
C MET A 1 12.49 -8.70 -2.42
N THR A 2 11.73 -8.43 -1.36
CA THR A 2 10.46 -9.10 -1.08
C THR A 2 9.43 -8.60 -2.09
N LYS A 3 8.94 -9.45 -2.99
CA LYS A 3 7.90 -9.05 -3.95
C LYS A 3 6.62 -8.71 -3.20
N LEU A 4 6.04 -7.54 -3.48
CA LEU A 4 4.71 -7.17 -2.98
C LEU A 4 3.68 -8.23 -3.38
N THR A 5 2.86 -8.66 -2.42
CA THR A 5 1.69 -9.48 -2.74
C THR A 5 0.63 -8.60 -3.43
N LYS A 6 -0.25 -9.21 -4.23
CA LYS A 6 -1.35 -8.48 -4.91
C LYS A 6 -2.20 -7.67 -3.92
N SER A 7 -2.52 -8.25 -2.76
CA SER A 7 -3.30 -7.59 -1.71
C SER A 7 -2.56 -6.39 -1.09
N MET A 8 -1.24 -6.49 -0.90
CA MET A 8 -0.45 -5.38 -0.39
C MET A 8 -0.31 -4.26 -1.42
N ARG A 9 -0.08 -4.59 -2.69
CA ARG A 9 -0.07 -3.59 -3.77
C ARG A 9 -1.38 -2.82 -3.81
N ALA A 10 -2.51 -3.52 -3.85
CA ALA A 10 -3.83 -2.88 -3.83
C ALA A 10 -4.01 -1.99 -2.59
N CYS A 11 -3.48 -2.40 -1.43
CA CYS A 11 -3.51 -1.60 -0.20
C CYS A 11 -2.74 -0.28 -0.36
N LEU A 12 -1.50 -0.34 -0.84
CA LEU A 12 -0.68 0.85 -1.07
C LEU A 12 -1.28 1.77 -2.15
N GLU A 13 -1.89 1.20 -3.20
CA GLU A 13 -2.60 1.97 -4.23
C GLU A 13 -3.84 2.67 -3.67
N TYR A 14 -4.63 1.99 -2.85
CA TYR A 14 -5.80 2.58 -2.20
C TYR A 14 -5.43 3.78 -1.32
N HIS A 15 -4.40 3.63 -0.48
CA HIS A 15 -3.93 4.73 0.38
C HIS A 15 -3.25 5.86 -0.41
N LYS A 16 -2.58 5.55 -1.53
CA LYS A 16 -1.94 6.55 -2.41
C LYS A 16 -2.94 7.38 -3.21
N TYR A 17 -3.91 6.74 -3.86
CA TYR A 17 -4.83 7.41 -4.79
C TYR A 17 -6.07 7.96 -4.10
N SER A 18 -6.35 7.51 -2.86
CA SER A 18 -7.25 8.17 -1.89
C SER A 18 -8.56 8.72 -2.46
N GLU A 19 -9.18 8.02 -3.39
CA GLU A 19 -10.64 7.98 -3.42
C GLU A 19 -11.02 6.93 -2.37
N HIS A 20 -11.16 7.37 -1.12
CA HIS A 20 -11.62 6.53 -0.01
C HIS A 20 -13.01 5.99 -0.38
N GLN A 21 -13.06 4.91 -1.14
CA GLN A 21 -14.32 4.30 -1.53
C GLN A 21 -14.95 3.76 -0.26
N PRO A 22 -16.07 4.35 0.20
CA PRO A 22 -16.69 3.93 1.44
C PRO A 22 -17.13 2.46 1.29
N GLY A 23 -16.52 1.58 2.10
CA GLY A 23 -16.82 0.14 2.11
C GLY A 23 -15.67 -0.78 1.73
N TYR A 24 -14.58 -0.25 1.14
CA TYR A 24 -13.41 -1.09 0.86
C TYR A 24 -12.40 -1.01 2.01
N ARG A 25 -12.27 -2.12 2.75
CA ARG A 25 -11.35 -2.23 3.88
C ARG A 25 -10.41 -3.40 3.67
N PHE A 26 -9.10 -3.13 3.71
CA PHE A 26 -8.11 -4.19 3.71
C PHE A 26 -8.12 -4.97 5.01
N SER A 27 -7.76 -6.25 4.93
CA SER A 27 -7.52 -7.10 6.09
C SER A 27 -6.53 -6.42 7.02
N ARG A 28 -6.80 -6.41 8.33
CA ARG A 28 -5.90 -5.85 9.34
C ARG A 28 -4.46 -6.41 9.20
N LYS A 29 -4.34 -7.71 8.93
CA LYS A 29 -3.05 -8.38 8.68
C LYS A 29 -2.27 -7.78 7.49
N THR A 30 -2.96 -7.34 6.44
CA THR A 30 -2.33 -6.73 5.25
C THR A 30 -1.78 -5.34 5.59
N ILE A 31 -2.54 -4.56 6.36
CA ILE A 31 -2.12 -3.24 6.84
C ILE A 31 -0.93 -3.41 7.80
N GLU A 32 -1.06 -4.24 8.84
CA GLU A 32 0.01 -4.53 9.80
C GLU A 32 1.29 -4.97 9.08
N ARG A 33 1.18 -5.87 8.10
CA ARG A 33 2.33 -6.33 7.33
C ARG A 33 2.97 -5.23 6.49
N ALA A 34 2.18 -4.37 5.88
CA ALA A 34 2.68 -3.25 5.10
C ALA A 34 3.34 -2.19 5.99
N THR A 35 2.82 -1.97 7.20
CA THR A 35 3.45 -1.11 8.22
C THR A 35 4.76 -1.71 8.73
N GLU A 36 4.81 -3.02 9.04
CA GLU A 36 6.04 -3.72 9.46
C GLU A 36 7.16 -3.62 8.41
N LEU A 37 6.78 -3.60 7.13
CA LEU A 37 7.72 -3.46 6.01
C LEU A 37 8.07 -1.99 5.70
N GLY A 38 7.49 -1.03 6.43
CA GLY A 38 7.71 0.40 6.22
C GLY A 38 7.09 0.94 4.92
N TYR A 39 6.09 0.25 4.37
CA TYR A 39 5.36 0.69 3.17
C TYR A 39 4.15 1.56 3.51
N LEU A 40 3.59 1.39 4.70
CA LEU A 40 2.56 2.27 5.27
C LEU A 40 3.09 2.94 6.54
N THR A 41 2.69 4.19 6.73
CA THR A 41 2.90 4.97 7.94
C THR A 41 1.56 5.45 8.44
N SER A 42 1.27 5.25 9.72
CA SER A 42 0.06 5.82 10.32
C SER A 42 0.35 7.25 10.77
N ASP A 43 -0.43 8.20 10.25
CA ASP A 43 -0.41 9.59 10.71
C ASP A 43 -1.06 9.70 12.10
N PRO A 44 -0.68 10.68 12.95
CA PRO A 44 -1.36 10.98 14.22
C PRO A 44 -2.88 11.13 14.13
N GLY A 45 -3.45 11.45 12.96
CA GLY A 45 -4.90 11.43 12.71
C GLY A 45 -5.54 10.04 12.57
N GLY A 46 -4.75 8.97 12.64
CA GLY A 46 -5.21 7.59 12.46
C GLY A 46 -5.38 7.17 11.00
N PHE A 47 -4.85 7.95 10.05
CA PHE A 47 -4.88 7.65 8.63
C PHE A 47 -3.60 6.94 8.20
N ASP A 48 -3.73 5.81 7.52
CA ASP A 48 -2.58 5.13 6.92
C ASP A 48 -2.21 5.79 5.58
N ILE A 49 -0.94 6.18 5.45
CA ILE A 49 -0.36 6.86 4.28
C ILE A 49 0.76 5.99 3.72
N THR A 50 0.81 5.86 2.40
CA THR A 50 1.90 5.16 1.70
C THR A 50 3.23 5.88 1.89
N SER A 51 4.22 5.21 2.48
CA SER A 51 5.58 5.73 2.69
C SER A 51 6.38 5.73 1.38
N ASP A 52 7.55 6.40 1.38
CA ASP A 52 8.47 6.42 0.22
C ASP A 52 8.89 5.00 -0.22
N ALA A 53 9.18 4.11 0.73
CA ALA A 53 9.46 2.70 0.44
C ALA A 53 8.25 1.97 -0.17
N GLY A 54 7.04 2.33 0.22
CA GLY A 54 5.81 1.80 -0.38
C GLY A 54 5.60 2.29 -1.81
N LEU A 55 5.92 3.57 -2.08
CA LEU A 55 5.90 4.14 -3.43
C LEU A 55 6.95 3.50 -4.33
N ALA A 56 8.17 3.32 -3.84
CA ALA A 56 9.24 2.61 -4.54
C ALA A 56 8.83 1.17 -4.84
N ALA A 57 8.25 0.46 -3.87
CA ALA A 57 7.77 -0.90 -4.07
C ALA A 57 6.62 -0.98 -5.10
N LEU A 58 5.72 0.01 -5.12
CA LEU A 58 4.69 0.13 -6.16
C LEU A 58 5.29 0.33 -7.55
N ALA A 59 6.32 1.17 -7.66
CA ALA A 59 7.03 1.43 -8.91
C ALA A 59 7.82 0.22 -9.40
N GLU A 60 8.49 -0.52 -8.50
CA GLU A 60 9.25 -1.74 -8.84
C GLU A 60 8.36 -2.88 -9.34
N GLY A 61 7.12 -2.99 -8.83
CA GLY A 61 6.15 -3.94 -9.38
C GLY A 61 5.51 -3.46 -10.70
N GLY A 62 5.79 -2.22 -11.12
CA GLY A 62 5.10 -1.48 -12.19
C GLY A 62 5.61 -1.75 -13.60
N THR A 63 6.72 -2.49 -13.78
CA THR A 63 7.26 -2.82 -15.11
C THR A 63 6.66 -4.10 -15.69
N ASN A 64 5.35 -4.27 -15.55
CA ASN A 64 4.54 -5.05 -16.49
C ASN A 64 3.38 -4.15 -16.95
N ALA A 65 3.73 -2.99 -17.50
CA ALA A 65 2.92 -2.43 -18.58
C ALA A 65 3.10 -3.38 -19.78
N ASP A 66 2.21 -4.38 -19.85
CA ASP A 66 1.81 -4.92 -21.14
C ASP A 66 0.89 -3.87 -21.78
N ALA A 67 1.50 -2.87 -22.43
CA ALA A 67 0.92 -1.95 -23.42
C ALA A 67 2.02 -1.04 -24.01
#